data_AF-A0A327L3D4-F1
#
_entry.id   AF-A0A327L3D4-F1
#
_cell.length_a   1.000
_cell.length_b   1.000
_cell.length_c   1.000
_cell.angle_alpha   90.00
_cell.angle_beta   90.00
_cell.angle_gamma   90.00
#
_symmetry.space_group_name_H-M   'P 1'
#
loop_
_entity.id
_entity.type
_entity.pdbx_description
1 polymer ?
#
loop_
_entity_poly.entity_id
_entity_poly.type
_entity_poly.pdbx_seq_one_letter_code
_entity_poly.pdbx_strand_id
1 'polypeptide(L)'
;MEHAMAWKGIVGQSFTPATFAAYVAGLRWTGWTPQFVVLHNTASPSLAQRPDGLTRQHIANLERYYRDDQHWSAGPHLFVDDRQIWVFTPLTKAGVHSPSWNAVALGVEMLGDFDREPFTSGRGAAVRANAVAAIAILCARLGLDPGTIRLHKEDKKTTHACPGKNVVKADVIAAVRARMAAGVDHASDHGEKVQPRPPTGDALRTRMAKHILDFEARRDKQGRLAVYRLPAGDQGGTYEVAGFNDRYHPDEAAELAGLIEAGQAEAAEAKACGYILRDTAPAADWTSDPGVEFMLRDTIHHRGRGGAAKVLQRAVGVDQDGDVGPATKAAAATMPPSILLPALRAAREAYEVEAYGRRAQFWRGFTARWDQALAFGLSLSGDHSVGVTKMVPPTVTTVPTPIALPERPGLLRTLWSALRGRDAPAPPPAAPVARPGLADEGDPALYDLQRQLGAKGYTMVGRPDGLAGPNTSAAIRTFRAEHGLGEGDQVDDEMRAALAKAGPRQIAASRAGATAAELRAQGSPEIKTLDDVGWLGKALGFGGVVGGIQQSGILDQAKETMASVGETAASITSIATTLIGAVQWCVTHWWLFAIGGGLWVVVKVALGVLDVVYKFRTGILTRADR
;
A
#
# COMPACT_ATOMS: atom_id res chain seq x y z
N MET A 1 45.10 -18.78 -16.48
CA MET A 1 44.31 -19.64 -15.57
C MET A 1 43.04 -18.89 -15.26
N GLU A 2 41.96 -19.23 -15.95
CA GLU A 2 40.67 -18.59 -15.80
C GLU A 2 40.14 -18.95 -14.41
N HIS A 3 40.00 -17.95 -13.52
CA HIS A 3 39.41 -18.18 -12.20
C HIS A 3 37.97 -18.64 -12.42
N ALA A 4 37.73 -19.95 -12.33
CA ALA A 4 36.38 -20.50 -12.29
C ALA A 4 35.64 -19.79 -11.16
N MET A 5 34.67 -18.96 -11.53
CA MET A 5 33.89 -18.19 -10.57
C MET A 5 33.14 -19.16 -9.68
N ALA A 6 33.34 -19.07 -8.37
CA ALA A 6 32.76 -20.01 -7.40
C ALA A 6 31.24 -20.12 -7.54
N TRP A 7 30.74 -21.35 -7.58
CA TRP A 7 29.30 -21.66 -7.64
C TRP A 7 28.55 -20.98 -6.48
N LYS A 8 27.47 -20.26 -6.79
CA LYS A 8 26.73 -19.46 -5.79
C LYS A 8 25.72 -20.26 -4.96
N GLY A 9 25.55 -21.54 -5.27
CA GLY A 9 24.59 -22.45 -4.64
C GLY A 9 23.16 -22.25 -5.15
N ILE A 10 22.28 -23.19 -4.81
CA ILE A 10 20.84 -23.12 -5.11
C ILE A 10 19.98 -23.17 -3.84
N VAL A 11 18.75 -22.69 -3.95
CA VAL A 11 17.68 -22.90 -2.95
C VAL A 11 17.01 -24.25 -3.16
N GLY A 12 16.68 -24.59 -4.42
CA GLY A 12 16.18 -25.90 -4.81
C GLY A 12 14.80 -26.27 -4.26
N GLN A 13 14.00 -25.27 -3.86
CA GLN A 13 12.66 -25.46 -3.29
C GLN A 13 11.58 -24.96 -4.24
N SER A 14 10.41 -25.60 -4.18
CA SER A 14 9.24 -25.21 -4.93
C SER A 14 8.21 -24.51 -4.07
N PHE A 15 7.44 -23.64 -4.70
CA PHE A 15 6.46 -22.78 -4.07
C PHE A 15 5.22 -22.67 -4.94
N THR A 16 4.06 -22.58 -4.30
CA THR A 16 2.88 -21.95 -4.90
C THR A 16 3.07 -20.43 -4.94
N PRO A 17 2.32 -19.67 -5.74
CA PRO A 17 2.38 -18.21 -5.70
C PRO A 17 2.27 -17.60 -4.29
N ALA A 18 1.39 -18.13 -3.44
CA ALA A 18 1.21 -17.64 -2.08
C ALA A 18 2.43 -17.93 -1.18
N THR A 19 2.96 -19.16 -1.23
CA THR A 19 4.15 -19.53 -0.43
C THR A 19 5.42 -18.87 -0.98
N PHE A 20 5.47 -18.57 -2.28
CA PHE A 20 6.54 -17.78 -2.89
C PHE A 20 6.52 -16.34 -2.40
N ALA A 21 5.34 -15.71 -2.28
CA ALA A 21 5.21 -14.38 -1.69
C ALA A 21 5.74 -14.34 -0.25
N ALA A 22 5.40 -15.33 0.58
CA ALA A 22 5.91 -15.45 1.93
C ALA A 22 7.43 -15.64 1.98
N TYR A 23 7.97 -16.51 1.11
CA TYR A 23 9.41 -16.70 0.96
C TYR A 23 10.12 -15.39 0.60
N VAL A 24 9.63 -14.67 -0.41
CA VAL A 24 10.19 -13.40 -0.87
C VAL A 24 10.10 -12.30 0.20
N ALA A 25 9.02 -12.27 0.98
CA ALA A 25 8.86 -11.34 2.10
C ALA A 25 9.92 -11.55 3.19
N GLY A 26 10.29 -12.81 3.46
CA GLY A 26 11.32 -13.17 4.44
C GLY A 26 12.76 -12.85 4.02
N LEU A 27 13.00 -12.51 2.76
CA LEU A 27 14.34 -12.22 2.26
C LEU A 27 14.84 -10.83 2.66
N ARG A 28 16.13 -10.76 3.00
CA ARG A 28 16.88 -9.52 3.23
C ARG A 28 17.83 -9.26 2.08
N TRP A 29 17.73 -8.07 1.49
CA TRP A 29 18.49 -7.64 0.32
C TRP A 29 19.56 -6.64 0.76
N THR A 30 20.70 -7.15 1.25
CA THR A 30 21.77 -6.32 1.84
C THR A 30 22.97 -6.11 0.91
N GLY A 31 22.87 -6.47 -0.36
CA GLY A 31 23.96 -6.37 -1.33
C GLY A 31 23.44 -6.19 -2.75
N TRP A 32 23.42 -7.27 -3.53
CA TRP A 32 22.94 -7.22 -4.90
C TRP A 32 21.43 -7.01 -4.96
N THR A 33 20.98 -6.07 -5.80
CA THR A 33 19.56 -5.80 -6.09
C THR A 33 19.36 -5.71 -7.60
N PRO A 34 18.38 -6.44 -8.16
CA PRO A 34 18.06 -6.38 -9.58
C PRO A 34 17.32 -5.08 -9.93
N GLN A 35 17.38 -4.70 -11.20
CA GLN A 35 16.72 -3.52 -11.77
C GLN A 35 15.47 -3.89 -12.59
N PHE A 36 15.43 -5.11 -13.15
CA PHE A 36 14.31 -5.61 -13.93
C PHE A 36 14.30 -7.14 -14.00
N VAL A 37 13.26 -7.71 -14.62
CA VAL A 37 13.11 -9.15 -14.86
C VAL A 37 13.31 -9.47 -16.34
N VAL A 38 14.00 -10.57 -16.63
CA VAL A 38 14.13 -11.15 -17.97
C VAL A 38 13.36 -12.46 -18.03
N LEU A 39 12.43 -12.56 -18.98
CA LEU A 39 11.60 -13.75 -19.17
C LEU A 39 12.20 -14.68 -20.23
N HIS A 40 12.25 -15.96 -19.88
CA HIS A 40 12.81 -17.05 -20.67
C HIS A 40 11.82 -18.22 -20.80
N ASN A 41 12.09 -19.14 -21.72
CA ASN A 41 11.45 -20.44 -21.77
C ASN A 41 12.49 -21.54 -21.98
N THR A 42 12.22 -22.72 -21.43
CA THR A 42 13.19 -23.82 -21.49
C THR A 42 13.46 -24.27 -22.92
N ALA A 43 12.44 -24.23 -23.79
CA ALA A 43 12.38 -24.81 -25.14
C ALA A 43 12.61 -26.33 -25.18
N SER A 44 13.62 -26.82 -24.46
CA SER A 44 13.82 -28.20 -24.08
C SER A 44 14.25 -28.25 -22.60
N PRO A 45 13.51 -28.95 -21.72
CA PRO A 45 12.33 -29.75 -22.04
C PRO A 45 11.09 -28.90 -22.34
N SER A 46 10.22 -29.37 -23.24
CA SER A 46 8.87 -28.84 -23.47
C SER A 46 7.86 -29.33 -22.43
N LEU A 47 6.62 -28.83 -22.46
CA LEU A 47 5.56 -29.31 -21.58
C LEU A 47 5.25 -30.79 -21.84
N ALA A 48 5.24 -31.21 -23.11
CA ALA A 48 5.05 -32.62 -23.47
C ALA A 48 6.15 -33.54 -22.89
N GLN A 49 7.39 -33.07 -22.79
CA GLN A 49 8.52 -33.82 -22.22
C GLN A 49 8.50 -33.86 -20.68
N ARG A 50 7.64 -33.05 -20.06
CA ARG A 50 7.46 -32.95 -18.60
C ARG A 50 5.97 -32.95 -18.27
N PRO A 51 5.26 -34.07 -18.49
CA PRO A 51 3.81 -34.16 -18.27
C PRO A 51 3.40 -33.78 -16.84
N ASP A 52 4.26 -34.09 -15.86
CA ASP A 52 4.01 -33.85 -14.44
C ASP A 52 4.73 -32.60 -13.88
N GLY A 53 5.25 -31.74 -14.77
CA GLY A 53 6.05 -30.57 -14.40
C GLY A 53 7.50 -30.92 -14.02
N LEU A 54 8.17 -30.00 -13.34
CA LEU A 54 9.54 -30.19 -12.86
C LEU A 54 9.53 -30.89 -11.50
N THR A 55 10.51 -31.77 -11.28
CA THR A 55 10.70 -32.49 -10.02
C THR A 55 11.97 -31.98 -9.34
N ARG A 56 12.14 -32.31 -8.05
CA ARG A 56 13.38 -31.99 -7.32
C ARG A 56 14.62 -32.58 -8.01
N GLN A 57 14.49 -33.78 -8.58
CA GLN A 57 15.58 -34.40 -9.35
C GLN A 57 15.91 -33.60 -10.62
N HIS A 58 14.91 -33.06 -11.33
CA HIS A 58 15.16 -32.20 -12.48
C HIS A 58 15.93 -30.93 -12.08
N ILE A 59 15.58 -30.32 -10.95
CA ILE A 59 16.31 -29.16 -10.41
C ILE A 59 17.76 -29.52 -10.03
N ALA A 60 17.98 -30.67 -9.38
CA ALA A 60 19.34 -31.15 -9.08
C ALA A 60 20.16 -31.42 -10.34
N ASN A 61 19.53 -31.96 -11.40
CA ASN A 61 20.18 -32.17 -12.70
C ASN A 61 20.56 -30.84 -13.36
N LEU A 62 19.73 -29.81 -13.25
CA LEU A 62 20.04 -28.46 -13.74
C LEU A 62 21.20 -27.82 -12.97
N GLU A 63 21.30 -28.04 -11.66
CA GLU A 63 22.46 -27.61 -10.87
C GLU A 63 23.75 -28.26 -11.36
N ARG A 64 23.75 -29.58 -11.53
CA ARG A 64 24.89 -30.30 -12.12
C ARG A 64 25.24 -29.74 -13.50
N TYR A 65 24.24 -29.58 -14.37
CA TYR A 65 24.47 -29.08 -15.73
C TYR A 65 25.09 -27.67 -15.75
N TYR A 66 24.53 -26.70 -15.03
CA TYR A 66 25.07 -25.34 -15.04
C TYR A 66 26.44 -25.23 -14.35
N ARG A 67 26.65 -25.95 -13.25
CA ARG A 67 27.90 -25.90 -12.48
C ARG A 67 29.02 -26.72 -13.13
N ASP A 68 28.72 -27.95 -13.51
CA ASP A 68 29.73 -28.95 -13.86
C ASP A 68 29.92 -29.07 -15.38
N ASP A 69 28.85 -28.90 -16.18
CA ASP A 69 28.94 -29.04 -17.64
C ASP A 69 29.12 -27.67 -18.33
N GLN A 70 28.47 -26.62 -17.83
CA GLN A 70 28.59 -25.25 -18.37
C GLN A 70 29.65 -24.40 -17.65
N HIS A 71 30.12 -24.83 -16.48
CA HIS A 71 31.06 -24.08 -15.63
C HIS A 71 30.61 -22.65 -15.29
N TRP A 72 29.29 -22.44 -15.19
CA TRP A 72 28.72 -21.15 -14.81
C TRP A 72 28.78 -20.93 -13.30
N SER A 73 28.80 -19.66 -12.89
CA SER A 73 28.79 -19.29 -11.47
C SER A 73 27.41 -19.42 -10.79
N ALA A 74 26.33 -19.50 -11.57
CA ALA A 74 24.94 -19.66 -11.13
C ALA A 74 24.06 -20.10 -12.32
N GLY A 75 22.77 -20.33 -12.09
CA GLY A 75 21.76 -20.46 -13.15
C GLY A 75 20.74 -19.31 -13.13
N PRO A 76 19.62 -19.44 -13.86
CA PRO A 76 18.46 -18.57 -13.71
C PRO A 76 17.93 -18.56 -12.26
N HIS A 77 17.12 -17.56 -11.92
CA HIS A 77 16.64 -17.42 -10.54
C HIS A 77 15.43 -18.30 -10.28
N LEU A 78 14.49 -18.33 -11.24
CA LEU A 78 13.28 -19.12 -11.14
C LEU A 78 13.16 -20.10 -12.30
N PHE A 79 12.65 -21.30 -12.00
CA PHE A 79 12.06 -22.19 -13.00
C PHE A 79 10.57 -22.34 -12.68
N VAL A 80 9.70 -21.99 -13.62
CA VAL A 80 8.27 -21.92 -13.42
C VAL A 80 7.58 -22.92 -14.33
N ASP A 81 6.83 -23.84 -13.76
CA ASP A 81 6.02 -24.80 -14.52
C ASP A 81 4.51 -24.57 -14.27
N ASP A 82 3.67 -25.44 -14.85
CA ASP A 82 2.21 -25.37 -14.76
C ASP A 82 1.66 -25.71 -13.37
N ARG A 83 2.52 -26.09 -12.42
CA ARG A 83 2.14 -26.55 -11.08
C ARG A 83 2.75 -25.68 -9.99
N GLN A 84 3.98 -25.18 -10.18
CA GLN A 84 4.76 -24.52 -9.13
C GLN A 84 5.89 -23.61 -9.64
N ILE A 85 6.42 -22.81 -8.72
CA ILE A 85 7.55 -21.89 -8.91
C ILE A 85 8.74 -22.48 -8.14
N TRP A 86 9.79 -22.88 -8.84
CA TRP A 86 11.04 -23.32 -8.25
C TRP A 86 12.00 -22.15 -8.10
N VAL A 87 12.52 -21.95 -6.89
CA VAL A 87 13.63 -21.02 -6.67
C VAL A 87 14.93 -21.79 -6.84
N PHE A 88 15.71 -21.38 -7.83
CA PHE A 88 16.98 -21.99 -8.17
C PHE A 88 18.12 -21.18 -7.58
N THR A 89 18.62 -20.15 -8.27
CA THR A 89 19.62 -19.23 -7.69
C THR A 89 18.97 -18.41 -6.57
N PRO A 90 19.61 -18.25 -5.38
CA PRO A 90 19.11 -17.40 -4.32
C PRO A 90 18.77 -16.00 -4.86
N LEU A 91 17.53 -15.54 -4.63
CA LEU A 91 17.03 -14.30 -5.22
C LEU A 91 17.87 -13.08 -4.83
N THR A 92 18.60 -13.13 -3.73
CA THR A 92 19.47 -12.05 -3.24
C THR A 92 20.89 -12.08 -3.83
N LYS A 93 21.14 -12.91 -4.86
CA LYS A 93 22.43 -13.03 -5.56
C LYS A 93 22.21 -12.97 -7.07
N ALA A 94 23.15 -12.38 -7.79
CA ALA A 94 23.12 -12.34 -9.26
C ALA A 94 23.22 -13.74 -9.88
N GLY A 95 22.29 -14.07 -10.77
CA GLY A 95 22.26 -15.30 -11.56
C GLY A 95 23.01 -15.24 -12.90
N VAL A 96 22.94 -16.34 -13.66
CA VAL A 96 23.43 -16.41 -15.05
C VAL A 96 22.29 -16.91 -15.94
N HIS A 97 21.84 -16.07 -16.86
CA HIS A 97 20.72 -16.35 -17.77
C HIS A 97 20.67 -15.44 -19.02
N SER A 98 21.26 -14.23 -18.99
CA SER A 98 21.27 -13.29 -20.11
C SER A 98 22.62 -12.57 -20.19
N PRO A 99 23.40 -12.71 -21.29
CA PRO A 99 24.79 -12.29 -21.34
C PRO A 99 25.05 -10.83 -20.93
N SER A 100 24.18 -9.89 -21.32
CA SER A 100 24.33 -8.46 -21.01
C SER A 100 23.72 -8.07 -19.67
N TRP A 101 22.85 -8.91 -19.08
CA TRP A 101 22.00 -8.52 -17.95
C TRP A 101 22.16 -9.36 -16.68
N ASN A 102 23.05 -10.36 -16.68
CA ASN A 102 23.34 -11.20 -15.51
C ASN A 102 23.63 -10.39 -14.22
N ALA A 103 24.29 -9.24 -14.34
CA ALA A 103 24.65 -8.41 -13.19
C ALA A 103 23.50 -7.55 -12.64
N VAL A 104 22.39 -7.41 -13.37
CA VAL A 104 21.36 -6.41 -13.06
C VAL A 104 19.92 -6.93 -13.13
N ALA A 105 19.68 -8.19 -13.45
CA ALA A 105 18.33 -8.70 -13.64
C ALA A 105 18.06 -10.04 -12.97
N LEU A 106 16.78 -10.30 -12.72
CA LEU A 106 16.28 -11.64 -12.36
C LEU A 106 15.84 -12.39 -13.63
N GLY A 107 16.45 -13.54 -13.89
CA GLY A 107 16.00 -14.49 -14.91
C GLY A 107 14.87 -15.40 -14.43
N VAL A 108 13.74 -15.40 -15.14
CA VAL A 108 12.59 -16.28 -14.90
C VAL A 108 12.44 -17.22 -16.09
N GLU A 109 12.69 -18.51 -15.86
CA GLU A 109 12.65 -19.57 -16.86
C GLU A 109 11.30 -20.29 -16.83
N MET A 110 10.54 -20.27 -17.92
CA MET A 110 9.25 -20.93 -18.00
C MET A 110 9.36 -22.30 -18.69
N LEU A 111 8.86 -23.37 -18.06
CA LEU A 111 8.81 -24.70 -18.67
C LEU A 111 7.89 -24.68 -19.91
N GLY A 112 8.47 -24.94 -21.07
CA GLY A 112 7.74 -25.06 -22.33
C GLY A 112 8.53 -24.59 -23.54
N ASP A 113 8.11 -25.03 -24.71
CA ASP A 113 8.51 -24.51 -26.02
C ASP A 113 7.43 -23.58 -26.55
N PHE A 114 7.39 -22.32 -26.09
CA PHE A 114 6.36 -21.36 -26.53
C PHE A 114 6.64 -20.74 -27.90
N ASP A 115 7.57 -21.31 -28.69
CA ASP A 115 7.53 -21.12 -30.14
C ASP A 115 6.46 -22.03 -30.79
N ARG A 116 6.17 -23.19 -30.19
CA ARG A 116 5.24 -24.19 -30.73
C ARG A 116 4.01 -24.40 -29.87
N GLU A 117 4.19 -24.43 -28.55
CA GLU A 117 3.16 -24.70 -27.55
C GLU A 117 2.34 -23.43 -27.26
N PRO A 118 1.03 -23.58 -26.99
CA PRO A 118 0.18 -22.44 -26.66
C PRO A 118 0.60 -21.84 -25.31
N PHE A 119 0.66 -20.50 -25.23
CA PHE A 119 0.99 -19.78 -24.00
C PHE A 119 -0.24 -19.25 -23.25
N THR A 120 -1.39 -19.17 -23.92
CA THR A 120 -2.63 -18.59 -23.39
C THR A 120 -3.73 -19.62 -23.16
N SER A 121 -3.50 -20.90 -23.47
CA SER A 121 -4.43 -21.99 -23.21
C SER A 121 -3.74 -23.24 -22.64
N GLY A 122 -4.52 -24.16 -22.09
CA GLY A 122 -4.04 -25.44 -21.55
C GLY A 122 -2.96 -25.26 -20.48
N ARG A 123 -1.96 -26.15 -20.49
CA ARG A 123 -0.85 -26.12 -19.52
C ARG A 123 0.01 -24.86 -19.65
N GLY A 124 0.19 -24.32 -20.85
CA GLY A 124 0.95 -23.07 -21.04
C GLY A 124 0.29 -21.87 -20.37
N ALA A 125 -1.04 -21.81 -20.32
CA ALA A 125 -1.75 -20.79 -19.54
C ALA A 125 -1.45 -20.89 -18.02
N ALA A 126 -1.33 -22.10 -17.50
CA ALA A 126 -0.98 -22.34 -16.10
C ALA A 126 0.49 -21.94 -15.80
N VAL A 127 1.43 -22.26 -16.71
CA VAL A 127 2.81 -21.75 -16.62
C VAL A 127 2.83 -20.23 -16.61
N ARG A 128 2.12 -19.61 -17.55
CA ARG A 128 1.97 -18.14 -17.64
C ARG A 128 1.42 -17.56 -16.35
N ALA A 129 0.39 -18.16 -15.77
CA ALA A 129 -0.21 -17.69 -14.53
C ALA A 129 0.78 -17.70 -13.36
N ASN A 130 1.54 -18.79 -13.19
CA ASN A 130 2.58 -18.88 -12.17
C ASN A 130 3.73 -17.89 -12.42
N ALA A 131 4.14 -17.69 -13.68
CA ALA A 131 5.21 -16.77 -14.03
C ALA A 131 4.80 -15.32 -13.76
N VAL A 132 3.61 -14.91 -14.21
CA VAL A 132 3.01 -13.60 -13.91
C VAL A 132 2.91 -13.39 -12.40
N ALA A 133 2.55 -14.43 -11.65
CA ALA A 133 2.50 -14.34 -10.20
C ALA A 133 3.84 -14.10 -9.55
N ALA A 134 4.86 -14.87 -9.93
CA ALA A 134 6.21 -14.69 -9.41
C ALA A 134 6.77 -13.29 -9.73
N ILE A 135 6.57 -12.83 -10.95
CA ILE A 135 7.04 -11.51 -11.40
C ILE A 135 6.34 -10.39 -10.65
N ALA A 136 5.01 -10.45 -10.49
CA ALA A 136 4.25 -9.46 -9.74
C ALA A 136 4.71 -9.36 -8.27
N ILE A 137 4.97 -10.51 -7.63
CA ILE A 137 5.48 -10.57 -6.25
C ILE A 137 6.86 -9.92 -6.15
N LEU A 138 7.77 -10.21 -7.09
CA LEU A 138 9.11 -9.64 -7.12
C LEU A 138 9.07 -8.14 -7.40
N CYS A 139 8.28 -7.69 -8.37
CA CYS A 139 8.08 -6.28 -8.67
C CYS A 139 7.55 -5.52 -7.45
N ALA A 140 6.55 -6.06 -6.76
CA ALA A 140 6.01 -5.46 -5.54
C ALA A 140 7.04 -5.41 -4.40
N ARG A 141 7.79 -6.50 -4.18
CA ARG A 141 8.78 -6.57 -3.09
C ARG A 141 9.95 -5.61 -3.27
N LEU A 142 10.38 -5.42 -4.51
CA LEU A 142 11.61 -4.72 -4.89
C LEU A 142 11.35 -3.32 -5.48
N GLY A 143 10.09 -2.94 -5.68
CA GLY A 143 9.72 -1.68 -6.31
C GLY A 143 10.10 -1.60 -7.79
N LEU A 144 10.12 -2.73 -8.50
CA LEU A 144 10.46 -2.76 -9.94
C LEU A 144 9.22 -2.39 -10.75
N ASP A 145 9.39 -1.52 -11.74
CA ASP A 145 8.32 -1.20 -12.71
C ASP A 145 8.13 -2.38 -13.69
N PRO A 146 6.93 -3.01 -13.76
CA PRO A 146 6.63 -4.04 -14.75
C PRO A 146 6.89 -3.62 -16.20
N GLY A 147 6.83 -2.32 -16.51
CA GLY A 147 7.17 -1.79 -17.84
C GLY A 147 8.61 -2.06 -18.27
N THR A 148 9.50 -2.35 -17.32
CA THR A 148 10.93 -2.64 -17.55
C THR A 148 11.23 -4.11 -17.86
N ILE A 149 10.23 -5.00 -17.76
CA ILE A 149 10.39 -6.43 -18.09
C ILE A 149 11.01 -6.56 -19.48
N ARG A 150 11.97 -7.48 -19.63
CA ARG A 150 12.60 -7.82 -20.91
C ARG A 150 12.31 -9.26 -21.30
N LEU A 151 12.23 -9.53 -22.59
CA LEU A 151 12.33 -10.87 -23.15
C LEU A 151 13.80 -11.17 -23.43
N HIS A 152 14.25 -12.42 -23.27
CA HIS A 152 15.65 -12.76 -23.48
C HIS A 152 16.19 -12.35 -24.86
N LYS A 153 15.41 -12.50 -25.93
CA LYS A 153 15.75 -12.05 -27.29
C LYS A 153 15.98 -10.55 -27.45
N GLU A 154 15.60 -9.73 -26.46
CA GLU A 154 15.89 -8.28 -26.48
C GLU A 154 17.33 -7.97 -26.05
N ASP A 155 18.08 -8.93 -25.51
CA ASP A 155 19.50 -8.82 -25.26
C ASP A 155 20.25 -8.96 -26.59
N LYS A 156 21.00 -7.93 -26.99
CA LYS A 156 21.74 -7.90 -28.28
C LYS A 156 22.78 -9.01 -28.42
N LYS A 157 23.20 -9.62 -27.32
CA LYS A 157 24.14 -10.75 -27.32
C LYS A 157 23.45 -12.12 -27.41
N THR A 158 22.13 -12.15 -27.39
CA THR A 158 21.34 -13.38 -27.51
C THR A 158 21.06 -13.68 -28.98
N THR A 159 21.27 -14.94 -29.38
CA THR A 159 21.23 -15.39 -30.78
C THR A 159 19.99 -16.23 -31.12
N HIS A 160 19.11 -16.47 -30.15
CA HIS A 160 17.96 -17.35 -30.30
C HIS A 160 16.66 -16.65 -29.87
N ALA A 161 15.53 -17.11 -30.40
CA ALA A 161 14.22 -16.48 -30.22
C ALA A 161 13.54 -16.89 -28.90
N CYS A 162 14.19 -16.69 -27.76
CA CYS A 162 13.62 -16.92 -26.43
C CYS A 162 12.84 -15.69 -25.94
N PRO A 163 11.64 -15.82 -25.32
CA PRO A 163 10.99 -17.04 -24.84
C PRO A 163 9.99 -17.71 -25.83
N GLY A 164 10.19 -17.57 -27.14
CA GLY A 164 9.26 -18.07 -28.17
C GLY A 164 8.30 -17.00 -28.70
N LYS A 165 7.71 -17.24 -29.87
CA LYS A 165 6.80 -16.26 -30.52
C LYS A 165 5.42 -16.15 -29.89
N ASN A 166 4.95 -17.18 -29.17
CA ASN A 166 3.63 -17.15 -28.52
C ASN A 166 3.63 -16.36 -27.20
N VAL A 167 4.81 -15.93 -26.73
CA VAL A 167 4.95 -15.06 -25.56
C VAL A 167 4.92 -13.59 -26.02
N VAL A 168 3.77 -12.96 -25.84
CA VAL A 168 3.57 -11.53 -26.14
C VAL A 168 3.94 -10.69 -24.92
N LYS A 169 4.99 -9.87 -25.04
CA LYS A 169 5.52 -9.04 -23.94
C LYS A 169 4.47 -8.10 -23.34
N ALA A 170 3.70 -7.43 -24.18
CA ALA A 170 2.67 -6.48 -23.74
C ALA A 170 1.62 -7.19 -22.86
N ASP A 171 1.20 -8.39 -23.23
CA ASP A 171 0.21 -9.18 -22.48
C ASP A 171 0.75 -9.66 -21.13
N VAL A 172 2.05 -9.97 -21.06
CA VAL A 172 2.71 -10.30 -19.79
C VAL A 172 2.78 -9.07 -18.89
N ILE A 173 3.21 -7.92 -19.41
CA ILE A 173 3.26 -6.67 -18.63
C ILE A 173 1.87 -6.28 -18.15
N ALA A 174 0.86 -6.35 -19.01
CA ALA A 174 -0.52 -6.08 -18.67
C ALA A 174 -1.02 -7.03 -17.58
N ALA A 175 -0.74 -8.34 -17.69
CA ALA A 175 -1.12 -9.32 -16.68
C ALA A 175 -0.38 -9.14 -15.35
N VAL A 176 0.91 -8.76 -15.36
CA VAL A 176 1.67 -8.45 -14.15
C VAL A 176 1.11 -7.20 -13.48
N ARG A 177 0.84 -6.13 -14.25
CA ARG A 177 0.20 -4.92 -13.73
C ARG A 177 -1.20 -5.21 -13.19
N ALA A 178 -2.01 -5.94 -13.93
CA ALA A 178 -3.34 -6.36 -13.51
C ALA A 178 -3.26 -7.22 -12.25
N ARG A 179 -2.26 -8.09 -12.10
CA ARG A 179 -2.07 -8.88 -10.89
C ARG A 179 -1.54 -8.06 -9.73
N MET A 180 -0.66 -7.09 -9.96
CA MET A 180 -0.23 -6.14 -8.94
C MET A 180 -1.40 -5.25 -8.50
N ALA A 181 -2.32 -4.93 -9.42
CA ALA A 181 -3.56 -4.21 -9.14
C ALA A 181 -4.67 -5.11 -8.56
N ALA A 182 -4.69 -6.41 -8.84
CA ALA A 182 -5.66 -7.37 -8.28
C ALA A 182 -5.17 -7.99 -6.96
N GLY A 183 -3.87 -7.90 -6.68
CA GLY A 183 -3.33 -7.91 -5.32
C GLY A 183 -3.62 -6.62 -4.57
N VAL A 184 -4.38 -5.70 -5.20
CA VAL A 184 -4.95 -4.47 -4.65
C VAL A 184 -6.50 -4.50 -4.70
N ASP A 185 -7.17 -5.42 -5.42
CA ASP A 185 -8.64 -5.65 -5.42
C ASP A 185 -9.04 -7.06 -5.95
N HIS A 186 -9.99 -7.73 -5.29
CA HIS A 186 -10.45 -9.14 -5.42
C HIS A 186 -10.45 -9.87 -6.79
N ALA A 187 -10.14 -11.17 -6.74
CA ALA A 187 -10.33 -12.16 -7.81
C ALA A 187 -11.73 -12.83 -7.73
N SER A 188 -12.46 -12.87 -8.84
CA SER A 188 -13.63 -13.75 -9.03
C SER A 188 -13.42 -14.73 -10.20
N ASP A 189 -13.89 -15.95 -9.95
CA ASP A 189 -13.87 -17.23 -10.65
C ASP A 189 -14.53 -17.25 -12.05
N HIS A 190 -14.06 -18.15 -12.93
CA HIS A 190 -14.89 -19.03 -13.77
C HIS A 190 -14.08 -20.22 -14.36
N GLY A 191 -14.35 -21.45 -13.91
CA GLY A 191 -14.37 -22.67 -14.76
C GLY A 191 -13.47 -23.88 -14.42
N GLU A 192 -13.86 -24.69 -13.42
CA GLU A 192 -13.96 -26.18 -13.38
C GLU A 192 -12.92 -27.08 -14.13
N LYS A 193 -12.23 -28.10 -13.56
CA LYS A 193 -12.07 -28.75 -12.25
C LYS A 193 -10.78 -29.61 -12.26
N VAL A 194 -9.87 -29.41 -11.31
CA VAL A 194 -9.37 -30.42 -10.35
C VAL A 194 -8.96 -29.62 -9.11
N GLN A 195 -9.89 -29.44 -8.17
CA GLN A 195 -9.62 -28.62 -6.98
C GLN A 195 -8.89 -29.43 -5.90
N PRO A 196 -7.78 -28.94 -5.32
CA PRO A 196 -7.52 -29.20 -3.92
C PRO A 196 -8.58 -28.44 -3.09
N ARG A 197 -9.27 -29.18 -2.22
CA ARG A 197 -10.37 -28.72 -1.35
C ARG A 197 -10.04 -27.36 -0.69
N PRO A 198 -10.97 -26.38 -0.65
CA PRO A 198 -10.77 -25.15 0.14
C PRO A 198 -10.48 -25.53 1.60
N PRO A 199 -9.58 -24.80 2.30
CA PRO A 199 -9.37 -25.05 3.72
C PRO A 199 -10.73 -24.98 4.41
N THR A 200 -11.10 -26.03 5.13
CA THR A 200 -12.28 -25.99 6.01
C THR A 200 -12.15 -24.80 6.95
N GLY A 201 -13.26 -24.32 7.54
CA GLY A 201 -13.20 -23.28 8.58
C GLY A 201 -12.14 -23.60 9.66
N ASP A 202 -11.91 -24.88 9.91
CA ASP A 202 -10.89 -25.39 10.83
C ASP A 202 -9.45 -25.13 10.35
N ALA A 203 -9.16 -25.25 9.06
CA ALA A 203 -7.83 -24.98 8.51
C ALA A 203 -7.49 -23.48 8.49
N LEU A 204 -8.49 -22.61 8.27
CA LEU A 204 -8.32 -21.17 8.41
C LEU A 204 -8.07 -20.76 9.87
N ARG A 205 -8.85 -21.31 10.80
CA ARG A 205 -8.67 -21.07 12.24
C ARG A 205 -7.35 -21.61 12.74
N THR A 206 -6.90 -22.77 12.25
CA THR A 206 -5.57 -23.31 12.57
C THR A 206 -4.46 -22.34 12.16
N ARG A 207 -4.60 -21.67 11.01
CA ARG A 207 -3.66 -20.61 10.61
C ARG A 207 -3.70 -19.40 11.54
N MET A 208 -4.88 -18.98 12.00
CA MET A 208 -5.03 -17.89 12.99
C MET A 208 -4.31 -18.24 14.30
N ALA A 209 -4.58 -19.44 14.85
CA ALA A 209 -3.98 -19.90 16.08
C ALA A 209 -2.46 -20.02 15.99
N LYS A 210 -1.95 -20.53 14.86
CA LYS A 210 -0.50 -20.55 14.61
C LYS A 210 0.10 -19.15 14.60
N HIS A 211 -0.58 -18.16 14.03
CA HIS A 211 -0.07 -16.79 14.00
C HIS A 211 -0.06 -16.15 15.40
N ILE A 212 -1.09 -16.39 16.21
CA ILE A 212 -1.14 -15.95 17.62
C ILE A 212 0.00 -16.61 18.41
N LEU A 213 0.20 -17.92 18.22
CA LEU A 213 1.29 -18.69 18.83
C LEU A 213 2.65 -18.10 18.45
N ASP A 214 2.87 -17.81 17.17
CA ASP A 214 4.15 -17.29 16.66
C ASP A 214 4.51 -15.93 17.26
N PHE A 215 3.53 -15.13 17.70
CA PHE A 215 3.81 -13.88 18.41
C PHE A 215 4.27 -14.08 19.86
N GLU A 216 3.82 -15.13 20.54
CA GLU A 216 4.19 -15.45 21.94
C GLU A 216 5.42 -16.37 22.03
N ALA A 217 5.61 -17.22 21.03
CA ALA A 217 6.54 -18.32 21.10
C ALA A 217 8.00 -17.85 21.19
N ARG A 218 8.68 -18.31 22.24
CA ARG A 218 10.13 -18.44 22.22
C ARG A 218 10.48 -19.68 21.43
N ARG A 219 11.49 -19.56 20.56
CA ARG A 219 11.95 -20.64 19.70
C ARG A 219 13.43 -20.92 19.90
N ASP A 220 13.81 -22.20 19.80
CA ASP A 220 15.21 -22.62 19.84
C ASP A 220 15.94 -22.28 18.53
N LYS A 221 17.22 -22.64 18.44
CA LYS A 221 18.06 -22.36 17.26
C LYS A 221 17.58 -23.08 15.99
N GLN A 222 16.76 -24.12 16.15
CA GLN A 222 16.17 -24.91 15.08
C GLN A 222 14.76 -24.42 14.73
N GLY A 223 14.28 -23.35 15.39
CA GLY A 223 12.96 -22.77 15.15
C GLY A 223 11.82 -23.51 15.84
N ARG A 224 12.10 -24.44 16.77
CA ARG A 224 11.09 -25.22 17.51
C ARG A 224 10.67 -24.50 18.78
N LEU A 225 9.47 -24.75 19.29
CA LEU A 225 9.02 -24.18 20.56
C LEU A 225 10.02 -24.50 21.68
N ALA A 226 10.33 -23.49 22.49
CA ALA A 226 11.25 -23.61 23.61
C ALA A 226 10.54 -23.25 24.92
N VAL A 227 10.87 -24.00 25.98
CA VAL A 227 10.46 -23.68 27.35
C VAL A 227 11.25 -22.46 27.83
N TYR A 228 10.54 -21.43 28.29
CA TYR A 228 11.14 -20.20 28.79
C TYR A 228 11.00 -20.12 30.31
N ARG A 229 12.12 -19.98 31.03
CA ARG A 229 12.12 -19.76 32.48
C ARG A 229 11.76 -18.31 32.76
N LEU A 230 10.70 -18.11 33.54
CA LEU A 230 10.27 -16.77 33.93
C LEU A 230 11.18 -16.22 35.05
N PRO A 231 11.55 -14.93 35.02
CA PRO A 231 12.33 -14.30 36.08
C PRO A 231 11.58 -14.32 37.42
N ALA A 232 12.33 -14.32 38.53
CA ALA A 232 11.73 -14.20 39.87
C ALA A 232 10.97 -12.86 39.99
N GLY A 233 9.70 -12.92 40.39
CA GLY A 233 8.81 -11.76 40.48
C GLY A 233 7.93 -11.53 39.24
N ASP A 234 8.09 -12.32 38.18
CA ASP A 234 7.11 -12.39 37.11
C ASP A 234 5.79 -12.98 37.65
N GLN A 235 4.65 -12.47 37.17
CA GLN A 235 3.35 -12.93 37.62
C GLN A 235 2.95 -14.27 37.01
N GLY A 236 3.66 -14.76 35.98
CA GLY A 236 3.36 -16.01 35.29
C GLY A 236 3.81 -17.31 35.98
N GLY A 237 4.58 -17.25 37.07
CA GLY A 237 5.09 -18.46 37.73
C GLY A 237 6.56 -18.71 37.43
N THR A 238 6.96 -19.97 37.19
CA THR A 238 8.37 -20.36 37.02
C THR A 238 8.79 -20.60 35.57
N TYR A 239 7.85 -20.96 34.69
CA TYR A 239 8.12 -21.11 33.26
C TYR A 239 6.88 -20.91 32.39
N GLU A 240 7.10 -20.68 31.11
CA GLU A 240 6.06 -20.65 30.09
C GLU A 240 6.48 -21.37 28.80
N VAL A 241 5.49 -21.81 28.04
CA VAL A 241 5.64 -22.26 26.66
C VAL A 241 4.66 -21.49 25.79
N ALA A 242 5.17 -20.56 24.98
CA ALA A 242 4.38 -19.78 24.02
C ALA A 242 3.10 -19.14 24.62
N GLY A 243 3.25 -18.46 25.76
CA GLY A 243 2.16 -17.78 26.48
C GLY A 243 1.43 -18.63 27.51
N PHE A 244 1.61 -19.96 27.50
CA PHE A 244 1.05 -20.87 28.52
C PHE A 244 2.04 -21.01 29.68
N ASN A 245 1.73 -20.40 30.82
CA ASN A 245 2.57 -20.42 32.00
C ASN A 245 2.04 -21.37 33.10
N ASP A 246 2.95 -21.84 33.93
CA ASP A 246 2.67 -22.85 34.96
C ASP A 246 1.80 -22.36 36.12
N ARG A 247 1.61 -21.04 36.27
CA ARG A 247 0.71 -20.50 37.29
C ARG A 247 -0.76 -20.50 36.86
N TYR A 248 -1.04 -20.05 35.65
CA TYR A 248 -2.40 -19.84 35.15
C TYR A 248 -2.89 -20.96 34.23
N HIS A 249 -1.96 -21.70 33.62
CA HIS A 249 -2.23 -22.83 32.72
C HIS A 249 -1.33 -24.03 33.11
N PRO A 250 -1.40 -24.52 34.36
CA PRO A 250 -0.45 -25.53 34.87
C PRO A 250 -0.44 -26.81 34.03
N ASP A 251 -1.61 -27.29 33.62
CA ASP A 251 -1.74 -28.54 32.86
C ASP A 251 -1.24 -28.38 31.41
N GLU A 252 -1.65 -27.31 30.72
CA GLU A 252 -1.16 -27.01 29.37
C GLU A 252 0.34 -26.74 29.33
N ALA A 253 0.87 -25.97 30.29
CA ALA A 253 2.29 -25.68 30.37
C ALA A 253 3.11 -26.95 30.65
N ALA A 254 2.65 -27.83 31.53
CA ALA A 254 3.30 -29.11 31.81
C ALA A 254 3.26 -30.06 30.60
N GLU A 255 2.12 -30.18 29.91
CA GLU A 255 2.00 -31.02 28.72
C GLU A 255 2.92 -30.52 27.59
N LEU A 256 2.93 -29.22 27.31
CA LEU A 256 3.79 -28.64 26.28
C LEU A 256 5.28 -28.80 26.62
N ALA A 257 5.67 -28.57 27.87
CA ALA A 257 7.05 -28.77 28.31
C ALA A 257 7.47 -30.24 28.14
N GLY A 258 6.63 -31.19 28.54
CA GLY A 258 6.89 -32.62 28.38
C GLY A 258 7.06 -33.04 26.92
N LEU A 259 6.24 -32.52 26.00
CA LEU A 259 6.38 -32.78 24.56
C LEU A 259 7.69 -32.23 23.99
N ILE A 260 8.12 -31.04 24.45
CA ILE A 260 9.39 -30.42 24.03
C ILE A 260 10.58 -31.23 24.54
N GLU A 261 10.55 -31.64 25.82
CA GLU A 261 11.59 -32.47 26.44
C GLU A 261 11.70 -33.85 25.79
N ALA A 262 10.58 -34.43 25.36
CA ALA A 262 10.53 -35.67 24.59
C ALA A 262 10.96 -35.52 23.12
N GLY A 263 11.31 -34.31 22.66
CA GLY A 263 11.73 -34.04 21.28
C GLY A 263 10.57 -34.03 20.26
N GLN A 264 9.32 -34.02 20.71
CA GLN A 264 8.12 -34.10 19.88
C GLN A 264 7.65 -32.71 19.44
N ALA A 265 8.50 -32.00 18.69
CA ALA A 265 8.29 -30.59 18.36
C ALA A 265 7.00 -30.30 17.57
N GLU A 266 6.65 -31.16 16.61
CA GLU A 266 5.40 -31.01 15.83
C GLU A 266 4.16 -31.21 16.70
N ALA A 267 4.20 -32.18 17.63
CA ALA A 267 3.10 -32.44 18.55
C ALA A 267 2.91 -31.29 19.53
N ALA A 268 4.01 -30.72 20.06
CA ALA A 268 3.97 -29.54 20.93
C ALA A 268 3.32 -28.35 20.20
N GLU A 269 3.72 -28.08 18.96
CA GLU A 269 3.17 -26.97 18.17
C GLU A 269 1.70 -27.16 17.82
N ALA A 270 1.30 -28.38 17.44
CA ALA A 270 -0.11 -28.72 17.19
C ALA A 270 -0.97 -28.58 18.46
N LYS A 271 -0.46 -29.03 19.61
CA LYS A 271 -1.16 -28.95 20.90
C LYS A 271 -1.35 -27.50 21.34
N ALA A 272 -0.31 -26.68 21.24
CA ALA A 272 -0.37 -25.26 21.58
C ALA A 272 -1.38 -24.50 20.70
N CYS A 273 -1.38 -24.76 19.39
CA CYS A 273 -2.41 -24.21 18.50
C CYS A 273 -3.83 -24.66 18.90
N GLY A 274 -3.98 -25.93 19.31
CA GLY A 274 -5.25 -26.49 19.78
C GLY A 274 -5.80 -25.77 21.01
N TYR A 275 -4.96 -25.45 21.99
CA TYR A 275 -5.39 -24.68 23.16
C TYR A 275 -5.82 -23.26 22.79
N ILE A 276 -5.05 -22.55 21.95
CA ILE A 276 -5.44 -21.22 21.47
C ILE A 276 -6.80 -21.28 20.76
N LEU A 277 -7.03 -22.28 19.91
CA LEU A 277 -8.32 -22.45 19.22
C LEU A 277 -9.49 -22.64 20.18
N ARG A 278 -9.31 -23.51 21.18
CA ARG A 278 -10.30 -23.81 22.21
C ARG A 278 -10.63 -22.56 23.02
N ASP A 279 -9.61 -21.86 23.53
CA ASP A 279 -9.78 -20.76 24.47
C ASP A 279 -10.31 -19.49 23.78
N THR A 280 -10.03 -19.35 22.48
CA THR A 280 -10.49 -18.22 21.67
C THR A 280 -11.74 -18.52 20.83
N ALA A 281 -12.35 -19.70 21.01
CA ALA A 281 -13.53 -20.14 20.27
C ALA A 281 -14.70 -19.12 20.23
N PRO A 282 -15.02 -18.39 21.32
CA PRO A 282 -16.13 -17.43 21.31
C PRO A 282 -16.06 -16.36 20.22
N ALA A 283 -14.86 -16.00 19.72
CA ALA A 283 -14.72 -15.01 18.65
C ALA A 283 -15.45 -15.42 17.36
N ALA A 284 -15.54 -16.72 17.06
CA ALA A 284 -16.25 -17.22 15.88
C ALA A 284 -17.75 -16.98 15.94
N ASP A 285 -18.33 -16.84 17.13
CA ASP A 285 -19.75 -16.54 17.31
C ASP A 285 -20.05 -15.04 17.24
N TRP A 286 -19.03 -14.19 17.27
CA TRP A 286 -19.16 -12.74 17.32
C TRP A 286 -19.16 -12.09 15.94
N THR A 287 -18.54 -12.75 14.96
CA THR A 287 -18.38 -12.25 13.60
C THR A 287 -18.24 -13.41 12.62
N SER A 288 -18.70 -13.21 11.38
CA SER A 288 -18.42 -14.09 10.25
C SER A 288 -17.20 -13.66 9.43
N ASP A 289 -16.66 -12.47 9.69
CA ASP A 289 -15.51 -11.94 8.97
C ASP A 289 -14.18 -12.50 9.55
N PRO A 290 -13.33 -13.14 8.71
CA PRO A 290 -12.12 -13.82 9.19
C PRO A 290 -11.08 -12.92 9.87
N GLY A 291 -10.86 -11.70 9.38
CA GLY A 291 -9.87 -10.82 10.01
C GLY A 291 -10.35 -10.23 11.32
N VAL A 292 -11.65 -9.93 11.42
CA VAL A 292 -12.28 -9.52 12.67
C VAL A 292 -12.24 -10.68 13.66
N GLU A 293 -12.53 -11.91 13.22
CA GLU A 293 -12.39 -13.12 14.05
C GLU A 293 -10.96 -13.25 14.57
N PHE A 294 -9.95 -13.10 13.70
CA PHE A 294 -8.55 -13.17 14.10
C PHE A 294 -8.16 -12.13 15.16
N MET A 295 -8.50 -10.85 14.98
CA MET A 295 -8.15 -9.80 15.95
C MET A 295 -8.84 -9.99 17.30
N LEU A 296 -10.07 -10.52 17.29
CA LEU A 296 -10.79 -10.89 18.50
C LEU A 296 -10.16 -12.10 19.19
N ARG A 297 -9.75 -13.14 18.43
CA ARG A 297 -9.01 -14.28 18.98
C ARG A 297 -7.70 -13.87 19.64
N ASP A 298 -6.92 -13.02 18.97
CA ASP A 298 -5.69 -12.45 19.54
C ASP A 298 -5.99 -11.71 20.86
N THR A 299 -7.08 -10.94 20.89
CA THR A 299 -7.45 -10.21 22.11
C THR A 299 -7.96 -11.09 23.24
N ILE A 300 -8.74 -12.13 22.94
CA ILE A 300 -9.19 -13.11 23.93
C ILE A 300 -7.97 -13.81 24.55
N HIS A 301 -6.98 -14.18 23.73
CA HIS A 301 -5.78 -14.87 24.23
C HIS A 301 -5.02 -14.05 25.29
N HIS A 302 -4.98 -12.71 25.18
CA HIS A 302 -4.27 -11.87 26.18
C HIS A 302 -5.13 -11.29 27.29
N ARG A 303 -6.40 -11.01 27.02
CA ARG A 303 -7.27 -10.22 27.90
C ARG A 303 -8.54 -10.95 28.30
N GLY A 304 -8.66 -12.20 27.89
CA GLY A 304 -9.84 -13.01 28.11
C GLY A 304 -11.06 -12.50 27.34
N ARG A 305 -12.14 -13.26 27.46
CA ARG A 305 -13.40 -13.00 26.76
C ARG A 305 -13.97 -11.61 27.07
N GLY A 306 -14.06 -11.23 28.34
CA GLY A 306 -14.63 -9.94 28.75
C GLY A 306 -13.79 -8.73 28.30
N GLY A 307 -12.46 -8.84 28.31
CA GLY A 307 -11.58 -7.79 27.79
C GLY A 307 -11.74 -7.61 26.28
N ALA A 308 -11.81 -8.71 25.53
CA ALA A 308 -12.06 -8.66 24.09
C ALA A 308 -13.44 -8.09 23.74
N ALA A 309 -14.46 -8.43 24.52
CA ALA A 309 -15.80 -7.88 24.35
C ALA A 309 -15.82 -6.35 24.54
N LYS A 310 -15.19 -5.83 25.59
CA LYS A 310 -15.07 -4.38 25.82
C LYS A 310 -14.31 -3.66 24.70
N VAL A 311 -13.26 -4.29 24.17
CA VAL A 311 -12.53 -3.76 23.00
C VAL A 311 -13.43 -3.68 21.77
N LEU A 312 -14.21 -4.73 21.48
CA LEU A 312 -15.17 -4.72 20.37
C LEU A 312 -16.26 -3.66 20.56
N GLN A 313 -16.86 -3.59 21.74
CA GLN A 313 -17.91 -2.62 22.08
C GLN A 313 -17.42 -1.18 21.94
N ARG A 314 -16.20 -0.90 22.40
CA ARG A 314 -15.52 0.38 22.21
C ARG A 314 -15.29 0.71 20.74
N ALA A 315 -14.88 -0.28 19.93
CA ALA A 315 -14.63 -0.07 18.50
C ALA A 315 -15.90 0.29 17.72
N VAL A 316 -17.05 -0.29 18.11
CA VAL A 316 -18.34 -0.09 17.42
C VAL A 316 -19.23 0.99 18.04
N GLY A 317 -18.79 1.62 19.14
CA GLY A 317 -19.49 2.74 19.77
C GLY A 317 -20.74 2.35 20.58
N VAL A 318 -20.74 1.17 21.22
CA VAL A 318 -21.82 0.72 22.13
C VAL A 318 -21.34 0.64 23.58
N ASP A 319 -22.28 0.45 24.51
CA ASP A 319 -21.98 0.28 25.94
C ASP A 319 -21.00 -0.87 26.18
N GLN A 320 -20.01 -0.63 27.04
CA GLN A 320 -18.89 -1.54 27.31
C GLN A 320 -19.18 -2.47 28.49
N ASP A 321 -20.29 -3.21 28.43
CA ASP A 321 -20.71 -4.14 29.49
C ASP A 321 -19.83 -5.41 29.57
N GLY A 322 -19.03 -5.69 28.53
CA GLY A 322 -18.16 -6.87 28.46
C GLY A 322 -18.84 -8.14 27.94
N ASP A 323 -20.07 -8.03 27.42
CA ASP A 323 -20.85 -9.11 26.84
C ASP A 323 -21.25 -8.83 25.37
N VAL A 324 -20.79 -9.69 24.45
CA VAL A 324 -21.10 -9.54 23.02
C VAL A 324 -22.50 -10.09 22.69
N GLY A 325 -23.51 -9.28 22.98
CA GLY A 325 -24.93 -9.55 22.67
C GLY A 325 -25.35 -9.15 21.24
N PRO A 326 -26.63 -9.33 20.88
CA PRO A 326 -27.16 -9.00 19.56
C PRO A 326 -26.91 -7.54 19.13
N ALA A 327 -26.97 -6.59 20.06
CA ALA A 327 -26.72 -5.18 19.79
C ALA A 327 -25.26 -4.93 19.35
N THR A 328 -24.28 -5.51 20.08
CA THR A 328 -22.85 -5.41 19.72
C THR A 328 -22.58 -6.06 18.36
N LYS A 329 -23.16 -7.25 18.11
CA LYS A 329 -23.00 -7.96 16.82
C LYS A 329 -23.61 -7.17 15.67
N ALA A 330 -24.79 -6.57 15.87
CA ALA A 330 -25.44 -5.73 14.87
C ALA A 330 -24.60 -4.48 14.56
N ALA A 331 -24.10 -3.78 15.58
CA ALA A 331 -23.23 -2.63 15.40
C ALA A 331 -21.93 -3.00 14.65
N ALA A 332 -21.28 -4.11 15.03
CA ALA A 332 -20.11 -4.62 14.31
C ALA A 332 -20.41 -4.95 12.85
N ALA A 333 -21.56 -5.55 12.55
CA ALA A 333 -21.97 -5.91 11.19
C ALA A 333 -22.28 -4.69 10.29
N THR A 334 -22.56 -3.51 10.86
CA THR A 334 -22.73 -2.28 10.07
C THR A 334 -21.42 -1.64 9.62
N MET A 335 -20.29 -2.04 10.22
CA MET A 335 -18.98 -1.50 9.88
C MET A 335 -18.27 -2.41 8.87
N PRO A 336 -17.78 -1.87 7.74
CA PRO A 336 -16.94 -2.66 6.85
C PRO A 336 -15.64 -3.06 7.56
N PRO A 337 -15.06 -4.25 7.29
CA PRO A 337 -13.84 -4.71 7.95
C PRO A 337 -12.67 -3.72 7.84
N SER A 338 -12.56 -2.98 6.73
CA SER A 338 -11.54 -1.95 6.53
C SER A 338 -11.62 -0.79 7.53
N ILE A 339 -12.77 -0.58 8.17
CA ILE A 339 -12.97 0.40 9.24
C ILE A 339 -12.95 -0.27 10.62
N LEU A 340 -13.60 -1.44 10.75
CA LEU A 340 -13.69 -2.14 12.03
C LEU A 340 -12.33 -2.65 12.53
N LEU A 341 -11.44 -3.12 11.64
CA LEU A 341 -10.13 -3.62 12.05
C LEU A 341 -9.20 -2.52 12.61
N PRO A 342 -9.03 -1.35 11.94
CA PRO A 342 -8.33 -0.22 12.55
C PRO A 342 -8.99 0.26 13.84
N ALA A 343 -10.33 0.25 13.92
CA ALA A 343 -11.06 0.62 15.13
C ALA A 343 -10.78 -0.35 16.28
N LEU A 344 -10.74 -1.67 16.03
CA LEU A 344 -10.36 -2.69 17.01
C LEU A 344 -8.93 -2.52 17.51
N ARG A 345 -7.98 -2.18 16.62
CA ARG A 345 -6.60 -1.85 17.01
C ARG A 345 -6.61 -0.66 17.97
N ALA A 346 -7.24 0.45 17.58
CA ALA A 346 -7.27 1.67 18.39
C ALA A 346 -7.98 1.44 19.73
N ALA A 347 -9.09 0.70 19.73
CA ALA A 347 -9.83 0.32 20.92
C ALA A 347 -8.99 -0.58 21.86
N ARG A 348 -8.19 -1.50 21.31
CA ARG A 348 -7.27 -2.33 22.09
C ARG A 348 -6.21 -1.48 22.78
N GLU A 349 -5.61 -0.54 22.06
CA GLU A 349 -4.63 0.39 22.64
C GLU A 349 -5.26 1.21 23.78
N ALA A 350 -6.46 1.77 23.56
CA ALA A 350 -7.16 2.54 24.58
C ALA A 350 -7.53 1.71 25.82
N TYR A 351 -8.00 0.48 25.62
CA TYR A 351 -8.32 -0.45 26.71
C TYR A 351 -7.09 -0.73 27.59
N GLU A 352 -5.92 -0.88 26.97
CA GLU A 352 -4.67 -1.19 27.70
C GLU A 352 -4.18 -0.01 28.54
N VAL A 353 -4.31 1.23 28.01
CA VAL A 353 -4.00 2.44 28.78
C VAL A 353 -4.93 2.56 29.98
N GLU A 354 -6.23 2.32 29.79
CA GLU A 354 -7.23 2.50 30.83
C GLU A 354 -7.17 1.42 31.92
N ALA A 355 -7.09 0.14 31.52
CA ALA A 355 -7.13 -0.97 32.45
C ALA A 355 -5.81 -1.18 33.21
N TYR A 356 -4.66 -0.87 32.59
CA TYR A 356 -3.34 -1.22 33.12
C TYR A 356 -2.34 -0.05 33.17
N GLY A 357 -2.70 1.11 32.64
CA GLY A 357 -1.77 2.24 32.51
C GLY A 357 -0.72 2.03 31.40
N ARG A 358 -0.11 3.14 30.97
CA ARG A 358 0.91 3.10 29.93
C ARG A 358 2.27 2.64 30.47
N ARG A 359 2.57 1.35 30.31
CA ARG A 359 3.86 0.75 30.68
C ARG A 359 4.93 1.03 29.61
N ALA A 360 5.62 2.17 29.73
CA ALA A 360 6.55 2.70 28.71
C ALA A 360 7.57 1.66 28.18
N GLN A 361 8.14 0.83 29.05
CA GLN A 361 9.13 -0.18 28.69
C GLN A 361 8.61 -1.30 27.77
N PHE A 362 7.30 -1.60 27.82
CA PHE A 362 6.67 -2.62 26.98
C PHE A 362 5.86 -2.04 25.82
N TRP A 363 5.57 -0.73 25.87
CA TRP A 363 4.64 -0.06 24.96
C TRP A 363 5.02 -0.23 23.48
N ARG A 364 6.31 -0.09 23.15
CA ARG A 364 6.80 -0.28 21.77
C ARG A 364 6.54 -1.69 21.24
N GLY A 365 6.69 -2.70 22.10
CA GLY A 365 6.43 -4.10 21.74
C GLY A 365 4.94 -4.35 21.52
N PHE A 366 4.10 -3.84 22.42
CA PHE A 366 2.65 -3.97 22.30
C PHE A 366 2.10 -3.31 21.03
N THR A 367 2.49 -2.06 20.75
CA THR A 367 2.04 -1.36 19.53
C THR A 367 2.48 -2.09 18.27
N ALA A 368 3.74 -2.57 18.23
CA ALA A 368 4.24 -3.33 17.08
C ALA A 368 3.46 -4.64 16.86
N ARG A 369 3.12 -5.36 17.94
CA ARG A 369 2.30 -6.57 17.85
C ARG A 369 0.89 -6.26 17.34
N TRP A 370 0.22 -5.24 17.88
CA TRP A 370 -1.13 -4.89 17.45
C TRP A 370 -1.16 -4.41 15.99
N ASP A 371 -0.11 -3.75 15.51
CA ASP A 371 0.01 -3.35 14.12
C ASP A 371 0.24 -4.56 13.20
N GLN A 372 1.02 -5.55 13.64
CA GLN A 372 1.18 -6.83 12.92
C GLN A 372 -0.13 -7.63 12.90
N ALA A 373 -0.86 -7.67 14.03
CA ALA A 373 -2.16 -8.31 14.11
C ALA A 373 -3.20 -7.62 13.21
N LEU A 374 -3.22 -6.29 13.16
CA LEU A 374 -4.06 -5.53 12.23
C LEU A 374 -3.71 -5.87 10.78
N ALA A 375 -2.42 -5.88 10.42
CA ALA A 375 -1.99 -6.21 9.06
C ALA A 375 -2.40 -7.64 8.66
N PHE A 376 -2.25 -8.61 9.56
CA PHE A 376 -2.69 -9.98 9.31
C PHE A 376 -4.23 -10.07 9.24
N GLY A 377 -4.96 -9.40 10.14
CA GLY A 377 -6.42 -9.32 10.09
C GLY A 377 -6.93 -8.76 8.76
N LEU A 378 -6.37 -7.64 8.30
CA LEU A 378 -6.69 -7.05 6.98
C LEU A 378 -6.39 -8.01 5.82
N SER A 379 -5.38 -8.87 5.95
CA SER A 379 -5.09 -9.89 4.92
C SER A 379 -6.11 -11.03 4.89
N LEU A 380 -6.93 -11.18 5.94
CA LEU A 380 -7.96 -12.22 6.06
C LEU A 380 -9.36 -11.68 5.74
N SER A 381 -9.67 -10.42 6.10
CA SER A 381 -10.91 -9.74 5.74
C SER A 381 -10.81 -9.22 4.32
N GLY A 382 -11.54 -9.85 3.41
CA GLY A 382 -11.52 -9.50 2.01
C GLY A 382 -12.16 -8.14 1.70
N ASP A 383 -11.57 -7.02 2.13
CA ASP A 383 -12.04 -5.67 1.77
C ASP A 383 -10.83 -4.73 1.63
N HIS A 384 -10.35 -4.55 0.40
CA HIS A 384 -9.19 -3.71 0.08
C HIS A 384 -9.64 -2.32 -0.38
N SER A 385 -10.28 -1.56 0.49
CA SER A 385 -10.31 -0.11 0.33
C SER A 385 -10.31 0.57 1.69
N VAL A 386 -9.61 1.70 1.79
CA VAL A 386 -9.32 2.52 2.97
C VAL A 386 -7.99 2.18 3.67
N GLY A 387 -6.96 2.89 3.22
CA GLY A 387 -5.74 3.10 3.98
C GLY A 387 -6.01 3.84 5.29
N VAL A 388 -5.17 3.55 6.28
CA VAL A 388 -5.16 4.10 7.64
C VAL A 388 -5.43 5.61 7.63
N THR A 389 -6.66 5.99 7.99
CA THR A 389 -7.01 7.36 8.37
C THR A 389 -7.58 7.29 9.79
N LYS A 390 -7.01 8.08 10.71
CA LYS A 390 -7.51 8.22 12.08
C LYS A 390 -8.99 8.64 12.03
N MET A 391 -9.87 7.91 12.70
CA MET A 391 -11.24 8.38 12.95
C MET A 391 -11.76 8.01 14.34
N VAL A 392 -12.54 8.97 14.85
CA VAL A 392 -13.16 9.16 16.17
C VAL A 392 -14.48 8.34 16.25
N PRO A 393 -14.93 7.87 17.43
CA PRO A 393 -16.01 6.86 17.52
C PRO A 393 -17.43 7.45 17.33
N PRO A 394 -18.40 6.64 16.82
CA PRO A 394 -19.77 7.09 16.57
C PRO A 394 -20.70 6.84 17.77
N THR A 395 -21.78 7.62 17.84
CA THR A 395 -22.92 7.46 18.76
C THR A 395 -24.13 6.88 18.01
N VAL A 396 -24.80 5.92 18.64
CA VAL A 396 -25.98 5.13 18.20
C VAL A 396 -27.27 5.98 18.14
N THR A 397 -28.28 5.59 17.32
CA THR A 397 -29.70 5.31 17.73
C THR A 397 -30.73 5.18 16.56
N THR A 398 -31.20 3.93 16.40
CA THR A 398 -32.55 3.36 16.06
C THR A 398 -33.41 3.75 14.84
N VAL A 399 -33.90 2.67 14.17
CA VAL A 399 -35.01 2.55 13.20
C VAL A 399 -36.39 2.65 13.91
N PRO A 400 -37.50 2.94 13.19
CA PRO A 400 -38.39 1.84 12.75
C PRO A 400 -39.07 2.04 11.36
N THR A 401 -39.32 0.93 10.65
CA THR A 401 -40.20 0.80 9.47
C THR A 401 -41.64 0.42 9.90
N PRO A 402 -42.72 0.60 9.09
CA PRO A 402 -43.07 -0.44 8.09
C PRO A 402 -43.83 0.00 6.80
N ILE A 403 -43.52 -0.70 5.69
CA ILE A 403 -44.38 -1.35 4.66
C ILE A 403 -45.52 -0.56 3.96
N ALA A 404 -45.46 -0.42 2.62
CA ALA A 404 -46.43 -0.97 1.63
C ALA A 404 -46.28 -0.38 0.19
N LEU A 405 -46.25 -1.25 -0.82
CA LEU A 405 -46.66 -1.03 -2.24
C LEU A 405 -47.93 -1.89 -2.45
N PRO A 406 -48.85 -1.65 -3.42
CA PRO A 406 -48.58 -1.29 -4.83
C PRO A 406 -49.67 -0.46 -5.58
N GLU A 407 -49.50 -0.35 -6.90
CA GLU A 407 -50.51 -0.15 -7.99
C GLU A 407 -50.61 1.20 -8.72
N ARG A 408 -50.44 1.11 -10.06
CA ARG A 408 -51.00 2.00 -11.11
C ARG A 408 -52.07 1.16 -11.82
N PRO A 409 -53.21 1.71 -12.30
CA PRO A 409 -53.23 2.50 -13.54
C PRO A 409 -54.39 3.54 -13.63
N GLY A 410 -54.41 4.35 -14.71
CA GLY A 410 -55.69 4.91 -15.18
C GLY A 410 -55.67 6.31 -15.77
N LEU A 411 -55.47 6.34 -17.09
CA LEU A 411 -55.75 7.30 -18.17
C LEU A 411 -56.93 8.30 -18.08
N LEU A 412 -57.65 8.47 -16.96
CA LEU A 412 -58.80 9.39 -16.87
C LEU A 412 -58.50 10.77 -16.26
N ARG A 413 -57.29 10.99 -15.76
CA ARG A 413 -56.89 12.29 -15.19
C ARG A 413 -56.33 13.28 -16.22
N THR A 414 -56.03 12.80 -17.43
CA THR A 414 -55.40 13.58 -18.52
C THR A 414 -56.41 14.39 -19.36
N LEU A 415 -57.72 14.20 -19.16
CA LEU A 415 -58.77 14.84 -19.98
C LEU A 415 -59.51 16.00 -19.28
N TRP A 416 -59.23 16.28 -18.01
CA TRP A 416 -59.94 17.32 -17.24
C TRP A 416 -59.18 18.65 -17.08
N SER A 417 -57.91 18.74 -17.52
CA SER A 417 -57.07 19.94 -17.38
C SER A 417 -57.09 20.88 -18.60
N ALA A 418 -57.91 20.60 -19.62
CA ALA A 418 -57.91 21.35 -20.90
C ALA A 418 -58.94 22.50 -20.99
N LEU A 419 -59.71 22.81 -19.94
CA LEU A 419 -60.86 23.73 -20.05
C LEU A 419 -60.94 24.91 -19.07
N ARG A 420 -59.87 25.28 -18.37
CA ARG A 420 -59.82 26.59 -17.68
C ARG A 420 -58.45 27.25 -17.82
N GLY A 421 -58.43 28.39 -18.51
CA GLY A 421 -57.25 29.23 -18.70
C GLY A 421 -56.91 30.01 -17.43
N ARG A 422 -55.64 29.81 -17.01
CA ARG A 422 -54.67 30.74 -16.41
C ARG A 422 -55.11 31.65 -15.25
N ASP A 423 -54.60 31.31 -14.07
CA ASP A 423 -53.56 32.17 -13.47
C ASP A 423 -52.20 31.56 -13.81
N ALA A 424 -51.19 32.38 -14.09
CA ALA A 424 -49.83 31.89 -14.32
C ALA A 424 -49.31 31.24 -13.02
N PRO A 425 -48.96 29.95 -13.01
CA PRO A 425 -48.38 29.33 -11.83
C PRO A 425 -47.00 29.95 -11.57
N ALA A 426 -46.72 30.24 -10.31
CA ALA A 426 -45.35 30.52 -9.85
C ALA A 426 -44.42 29.42 -10.40
N PRO A 427 -43.18 29.78 -10.82
CA PRO A 427 -42.24 28.80 -11.34
C PRO A 427 -42.14 27.63 -10.35
N PRO A 428 -42.15 26.37 -10.82
CA PRO A 428 -42.03 25.22 -9.93
C PRO A 428 -40.76 25.39 -9.08
N PRO A 429 -40.76 24.97 -7.80
CA PRO A 429 -39.53 24.96 -7.02
C PRO A 429 -38.48 24.22 -7.85
N ALA A 430 -37.32 24.86 -8.04
CA ALA A 430 -36.24 24.33 -8.84
C ALA A 430 -36.01 22.87 -8.44
N ALA A 431 -35.95 21.98 -9.44
CA ALA A 431 -35.62 20.57 -9.21
C ALA A 431 -34.37 20.51 -8.31
N PRO A 432 -34.31 19.61 -7.31
CA PRO A 432 -33.20 19.56 -6.39
C PRO A 432 -31.91 19.41 -7.18
N VAL A 433 -31.10 20.48 -7.18
CA VAL A 433 -29.80 20.49 -7.85
C VAL A 433 -28.99 19.41 -7.16
N ALA A 434 -28.58 18.38 -7.91
CA ALA A 434 -27.72 17.34 -7.37
C ALA A 434 -26.42 17.99 -6.90
N ARG A 435 -26.05 17.76 -5.63
CA ARG A 435 -24.80 18.26 -5.01
C ARG A 435 -23.96 17.06 -4.55
N PRO A 436 -23.29 16.36 -5.47
CA PRO A 436 -22.48 15.19 -5.11
C PRO A 436 -21.33 15.60 -4.18
N GLY A 437 -21.27 15.01 -2.99
CA GLY A 437 -20.24 15.33 -1.99
C GLY A 437 -20.64 16.38 -0.95
N LEU A 438 -21.88 16.89 -0.99
CA LEU A 438 -22.46 17.63 0.13
C LEU A 438 -22.53 16.72 1.37
N ALA A 439 -21.97 17.16 2.49
CA ALA A 439 -22.05 16.45 3.76
C ALA A 439 -23.50 16.45 4.30
N ASP A 440 -23.86 15.46 5.13
CA ASP A 440 -25.21 15.36 5.71
C ASP A 440 -25.60 16.60 6.55
N GLU A 441 -24.61 17.27 7.16
CA GLU A 441 -24.76 18.54 7.89
C GLU A 441 -24.32 19.77 7.07
N GLY A 442 -23.97 19.58 5.80
CA GLY A 442 -23.45 20.63 4.93
C GLY A 442 -24.53 21.61 4.48
N ASP A 443 -24.25 22.91 4.54
CA ASP A 443 -25.10 23.94 3.97
C ASP A 443 -25.01 23.90 2.44
N PRO A 444 -26.12 23.64 1.72
CA PRO A 444 -26.13 23.61 0.26
C PRO A 444 -25.72 24.94 -0.39
N ALA A 445 -25.99 26.08 0.26
CA ALA A 445 -25.57 27.40 -0.22
C ALA A 445 -24.06 27.58 -0.09
N LEU A 446 -23.47 27.07 1.00
CA LEU A 446 -22.03 27.08 1.21
C LEU A 446 -21.31 26.13 0.23
N TYR A 447 -21.91 24.98 -0.07
CA TYR A 447 -21.41 24.08 -1.11
C TYR A 447 -21.36 24.75 -2.48
N ASP A 448 -22.44 25.46 -2.86
CA ASP A 448 -22.50 26.18 -4.13
C ASP A 448 -21.49 27.35 -4.17
N LEU A 449 -21.21 27.99 -3.02
CA LEU A 449 -20.15 28.99 -2.86
C LEU A 449 -18.75 28.40 -3.03
N GLN A 450 -18.46 27.28 -2.35
CA GLN A 450 -17.19 26.57 -2.43
C GLN A 450 -16.89 26.14 -3.87
N ARG A 451 -17.90 25.63 -4.58
CA ARG A 451 -17.79 25.28 -6.01
C ARG A 451 -17.44 26.47 -6.88
N GLN A 452 -18.08 27.63 -6.65
CA GLN A 452 -17.82 28.85 -7.43
C GLN A 452 -16.44 29.44 -7.16
N LEU A 453 -15.99 29.45 -5.90
CA LEU A 453 -14.64 29.89 -5.53
C LEU A 453 -13.56 29.00 -6.17
N GLY A 454 -13.73 27.67 -6.10
CA GLY A 454 -12.83 26.72 -6.75
C GLY A 454 -12.75 26.92 -8.26
N ALA A 455 -13.89 27.08 -8.93
CA ALA A 455 -13.96 27.32 -10.37
C ALA A 455 -13.29 28.65 -10.80
N LYS A 456 -13.23 29.64 -9.91
CA LYS A 456 -12.59 30.95 -10.16
C LYS A 456 -11.10 30.97 -9.77
N GLY A 457 -10.54 29.83 -9.35
CA GLY A 457 -9.11 29.70 -9.07
C GLY A 457 -8.72 29.85 -7.59
N TYR A 458 -9.68 29.86 -6.67
CA TYR A 458 -9.44 29.86 -5.22
C TYR A 458 -9.38 28.41 -4.71
N THR A 459 -8.41 27.64 -5.21
CA THR A 459 -8.29 26.18 -4.98
C THR A 459 -8.07 25.80 -3.51
N MET A 460 -7.65 26.75 -2.67
CA MET A 460 -7.50 26.57 -1.21
C MET A 460 -8.83 26.23 -0.51
N VAL A 461 -9.97 26.49 -1.16
CA VAL A 461 -11.30 26.15 -0.64
C VAL A 461 -11.52 24.63 -0.52
N GLY A 462 -10.77 23.81 -1.27
CA GLY A 462 -10.88 22.35 -1.22
C GLY A 462 -12.04 21.76 -2.03
N ARG A 463 -12.39 20.50 -1.76
CA ARG A 463 -13.57 19.85 -2.37
C ARG A 463 -14.84 20.42 -1.75
N PRO A 464 -15.87 20.80 -2.53
CA PRO A 464 -17.12 21.30 -1.98
C PRO A 464 -17.81 20.23 -1.12
N ASP A 465 -18.09 20.56 0.13
CA ASP A 465 -18.71 19.69 1.14
C ASP A 465 -19.84 20.39 1.92
N GLY A 466 -20.01 21.71 1.76
CA GLY A 466 -21.00 22.51 2.47
C GLY A 466 -20.64 22.83 3.91
N LEU A 467 -19.42 22.53 4.37
CA LEU A 467 -18.99 22.76 5.75
C LEU A 467 -18.15 24.04 5.89
N ALA A 468 -18.44 24.83 6.93
CA ALA A 468 -17.70 26.03 7.28
C ALA A 468 -16.37 25.66 7.97
N GLY A 469 -15.34 25.37 7.18
CA GLY A 469 -14.00 25.02 7.65
C GLY A 469 -12.94 26.12 7.44
N PRO A 470 -11.74 25.96 8.04
CA PRO A 470 -10.67 26.98 7.99
C PRO A 470 -10.20 27.31 6.56
N ASN A 471 -10.24 26.31 5.67
CA ASN A 471 -9.93 26.45 4.25
C ASN A 471 -10.98 27.27 3.49
N THR A 472 -12.26 27.09 3.85
CA THR A 472 -13.38 27.87 3.30
C THR A 472 -13.27 29.32 3.77
N SER A 473 -13.04 29.56 5.06
CA SER A 473 -12.82 30.91 5.60
C SER A 473 -11.59 31.60 4.99
N ALA A 474 -10.51 30.87 4.74
CA ALA A 474 -9.31 31.41 4.09
C ALA A 474 -9.56 31.81 2.63
N ALA A 475 -10.31 30.99 1.88
CA ALA A 475 -10.72 31.31 0.51
C ALA A 475 -11.63 32.54 0.46
N ILE A 476 -12.59 32.64 1.40
CA ILE A 476 -13.48 33.80 1.53
C ILE A 476 -12.69 35.08 1.82
N ARG A 477 -11.80 35.06 2.84
CA ARG A 477 -10.95 36.22 3.16
C ARG A 477 -10.10 36.66 1.98
N THR A 478 -9.51 35.71 1.26
CA THR A 478 -8.67 36.00 0.08
C THR A 478 -9.51 36.62 -1.04
N PHE A 479 -10.67 36.06 -1.33
CA PHE A 479 -11.58 36.62 -2.33
C PHE A 479 -12.01 38.05 -1.98
N ARG A 480 -12.39 38.29 -0.72
CA ARG A 480 -12.80 39.63 -0.26
C ARG A 480 -11.66 40.64 -0.33
N ALA A 481 -10.45 40.25 0.05
CA ALA A 481 -9.28 41.11 -0.06
C ALA A 481 -8.96 41.49 -1.51
N GLU A 482 -9.07 40.55 -2.46
CA GLU A 482 -8.77 40.80 -3.87
C GLU A 482 -9.85 41.61 -4.59
N HIS A 483 -11.08 41.60 -4.08
CA HIS A 483 -12.22 42.32 -4.65
C HIS A 483 -12.62 43.57 -3.84
N GLY A 484 -11.83 43.96 -2.83
CA GLY A 484 -12.02 45.19 -2.07
C GLY A 484 -13.24 45.20 -1.13
N LEU A 485 -13.68 44.03 -0.66
CA LEU A 485 -14.94 43.83 0.06
C LEU A 485 -14.82 43.90 1.60
N GLY A 486 -13.71 44.44 2.12
CA GLY A 486 -13.41 44.49 3.56
C GLY A 486 -12.96 43.14 4.15
N GLU A 487 -12.29 43.20 5.30
CA GLU A 487 -11.72 42.03 5.98
C GLU A 487 -12.79 41.18 6.69
N GLY A 488 -12.59 39.86 6.70
CA GLY A 488 -13.49 38.91 7.37
C GLY A 488 -13.80 37.68 6.52
N ASP A 489 -14.45 36.68 7.11
CA ASP A 489 -14.84 35.43 6.46
C ASP A 489 -16.36 35.25 6.30
N GLN A 490 -17.10 36.34 6.39
CA GLN A 490 -18.56 36.35 6.24
C GLN A 490 -18.98 36.30 4.77
N VAL A 491 -20.07 35.58 4.50
CA VAL A 491 -20.70 35.49 3.18
C VAL A 491 -21.92 36.41 3.16
N ASP A 492 -21.71 37.68 2.80
CA ASP A 492 -22.75 38.69 2.66
C ASP A 492 -23.21 38.86 1.19
N ASP A 493 -24.25 39.67 0.98
CA ASP A 493 -24.79 39.91 -0.36
C ASP A 493 -23.80 40.60 -1.29
N GLU A 494 -22.91 41.41 -0.74
CA GLU A 494 -21.87 42.11 -1.48
C GLU A 494 -20.83 41.11 -2.03
N MET A 495 -20.38 40.16 -1.21
CA MET A 495 -19.50 39.09 -1.63
C MET A 495 -20.16 38.15 -2.65
N ARG A 496 -21.43 37.78 -2.45
CA ARG A 496 -22.17 36.96 -3.42
C ARG A 496 -22.27 37.66 -4.78
N ALA A 497 -22.58 38.96 -4.78
CA ALA A 497 -22.67 39.75 -6.01
C ALA A 497 -21.30 39.91 -6.71
N ALA A 498 -20.23 40.13 -5.95
CA ALA A 498 -18.88 40.20 -6.48
C ALA A 498 -18.40 38.87 -7.06
N LEU A 499 -18.69 37.75 -6.38
CA LEU A 499 -18.35 36.40 -6.84
C LEU A 499 -19.07 36.05 -8.14
N ALA A 500 -20.35 36.41 -8.27
CA ALA A 500 -21.10 36.19 -9.51
C ALA A 500 -20.48 36.92 -10.71
N LYS A 501 -19.94 38.13 -10.51
CA LYS A 501 -19.34 38.97 -11.55
C LYS A 501 -17.86 38.65 -11.84
N ALA A 502 -17.14 38.10 -10.87
CA ALA A 502 -15.69 37.87 -10.99
C ALA A 502 -15.34 36.83 -12.08
N GLY A 503 -14.37 37.14 -12.93
CA GLY A 503 -13.75 36.17 -13.85
C GLY A 503 -12.76 35.23 -13.15
N PRO A 504 -12.10 34.32 -13.88
CA PRO A 504 -11.00 33.52 -13.33
C PRO A 504 -9.92 34.43 -12.74
N ARG A 505 -9.44 34.10 -11.53
CA ARG A 505 -8.43 34.87 -10.80
C ARG A 505 -7.18 35.07 -11.67
N GLN A 506 -6.86 36.32 -11.99
CA GLN A 506 -5.72 36.69 -12.82
C GLN A 506 -4.46 36.71 -11.95
N ILE A 507 -3.61 35.70 -12.09
CA ILE A 507 -2.28 35.69 -11.46
C ILE A 507 -1.39 36.63 -12.27
N ALA A 508 -1.01 37.78 -11.70
CA ALA A 508 -0.22 38.79 -12.40
C ALA A 508 1.11 38.22 -12.92
N ALA A 509 1.36 38.43 -14.23
CA ALA A 509 2.55 38.02 -14.97
C ALA A 509 3.90 38.44 -14.34
N SER A 510 3.89 39.35 -13.37
CA SER A 510 5.06 39.77 -12.57
C SER A 510 5.73 38.66 -11.74
N ARG A 511 5.13 37.47 -11.61
CA ARG A 511 5.76 36.31 -10.95
C ARG A 511 6.35 35.26 -11.90
N ALA A 512 6.17 35.42 -13.21
CA ALA A 512 6.63 34.45 -14.21
C ALA A 512 8.02 34.73 -14.79
N GLY A 513 8.68 35.84 -14.41
CA GLY A 513 9.93 36.27 -15.06
C GLY A 513 10.95 37.04 -14.22
N ALA A 514 10.96 36.94 -12.89
CA ALA A 514 11.99 37.60 -12.08
C ALA A 514 13.33 36.86 -12.19
N THR A 515 14.41 37.57 -12.56
CA THR A 515 15.75 36.99 -12.67
C THR A 515 16.52 37.05 -11.35
N ALA A 516 17.44 36.11 -11.13
CA ALA A 516 18.25 36.05 -9.90
C ALA A 516 19.13 37.29 -9.67
N ALA A 517 19.35 38.14 -10.70
CA ALA A 517 20.09 39.39 -10.58
C ALA A 517 19.24 40.49 -9.92
N GLU A 518 17.93 40.52 -10.20
CA GLU A 518 17.00 41.50 -9.62
C GLU A 518 16.74 41.23 -8.14
N LEU A 519 16.79 39.96 -7.73
CA LEU A 519 16.70 39.55 -6.33
C LEU A 519 17.96 39.91 -5.51
N ARG A 520 19.13 39.99 -6.15
CA ARG A 520 20.39 40.42 -5.52
C ARG A 520 20.44 41.93 -5.27
N ALA A 521 19.90 42.73 -6.18
CA ALA A 521 19.89 44.19 -6.08
C ALA A 521 18.94 44.71 -4.98
N GLN A 522 17.97 43.89 -4.54
CA GLN A 522 16.95 44.27 -3.56
C GLN A 522 17.33 43.97 -2.10
N GLY A 523 18.54 43.46 -1.84
CA GLY A 523 19.13 43.44 -0.50
C GLY A 523 18.44 42.52 0.53
N SER A 524 17.85 41.41 0.09
CA SER A 524 17.25 40.44 1.01
C SER A 524 18.33 39.61 1.74
N PRO A 525 18.25 39.47 3.07
CA PRO A 525 19.29 38.82 3.89
C PRO A 525 19.39 37.30 3.67
N GLU A 526 18.46 36.69 2.92
CA GLU A 526 18.44 35.26 2.63
C GLU A 526 19.54 34.78 1.65
N ILE A 527 20.19 35.69 0.90
CA ILE A 527 21.23 35.34 -0.10
C ILE A 527 22.64 35.18 0.52
N LYS A 528 22.88 35.61 1.76
CA LYS A 528 24.19 35.38 2.41
C LYS A 528 24.47 33.89 2.64
N THR A 529 23.43 33.10 2.83
CA THR A 529 23.47 31.64 2.99
C THR A 529 23.82 30.87 1.72
N LEU A 530 23.75 31.51 0.53
CA LEU A 530 24.04 30.88 -0.76
C LEU A 530 25.52 31.02 -1.18
N ASP A 531 26.19 32.09 -0.73
CA ASP A 531 27.62 32.30 -1.00
C ASP A 531 28.49 31.29 -0.24
N ASP A 532 28.10 30.91 0.98
CA ASP A 532 28.79 29.88 1.79
C ASP A 532 28.66 28.46 1.21
N VAL A 533 27.70 28.24 0.31
CA VAL A 533 27.45 26.96 -0.39
C VAL A 533 28.19 26.88 -1.73
N GLY A 534 28.73 28.01 -2.23
CA GLY A 534 29.47 28.07 -3.50
C GLY A 534 30.72 27.18 -3.55
N TRP A 535 31.31 26.86 -2.39
CA TRP A 535 32.45 25.95 -2.30
C TRP A 535 32.07 24.49 -2.62
N LEU A 536 30.84 24.08 -2.28
CA LEU A 536 30.34 22.71 -2.47
C LEU A 536 30.06 22.40 -3.94
N GLY A 537 29.64 23.41 -4.72
CA GLY A 537 29.46 23.30 -6.17
C GLY A 537 30.78 23.10 -6.95
N LYS A 538 31.89 23.63 -6.44
CA LYS A 538 33.23 23.42 -7.03
C LYS A 538 33.81 22.04 -6.73
N ALA A 539 33.57 21.49 -5.54
CA ALA A 539 34.11 20.20 -5.10
C ALA A 539 33.41 18.98 -5.75
N LEU A 540 32.14 19.11 -6.14
CA LEU A 540 31.32 18.00 -6.67
C LEU A 540 31.24 17.96 -8.21
N GLY A 541 32.05 18.73 -8.93
CA GLY A 541 32.03 18.75 -10.39
C GLY A 541 30.77 19.39 -11.01
N PHE A 542 29.92 20.04 -10.20
CA PHE A 542 28.81 20.88 -10.66
C PHE A 542 29.24 22.32 -11.04
N GLY A 543 30.55 22.58 -11.11
CA GLY A 543 31.11 23.85 -11.60
C GLY A 543 30.74 24.20 -13.04
N GLY A 544 30.17 23.26 -13.80
CA GLY A 544 29.68 23.49 -15.17
C GLY A 544 28.38 24.29 -15.28
N VAL A 545 27.59 24.42 -14.21
CA VAL A 545 26.29 25.14 -14.26
C VAL A 545 26.43 26.64 -13.96
N VAL A 546 27.61 27.12 -13.57
CA VAL A 546 27.86 28.56 -13.34
C VAL A 546 29.02 29.13 -14.19
N GLY A 547 29.63 28.34 -15.08
CA GLY A 547 30.77 28.80 -15.91
C GLY A 547 30.65 28.57 -17.42
N GLY A 548 29.59 27.94 -17.93
CA GLY A 548 29.54 27.41 -19.30
C GLY A 548 28.50 28.07 -20.22
N ILE A 549 28.36 29.40 -20.22
CA ILE A 549 27.60 30.09 -21.27
C ILE A 549 28.57 30.38 -22.42
N GLN A 550 28.82 29.38 -23.28
CA GLN A 550 29.22 29.55 -24.68
C GLN A 550 29.44 28.18 -25.35
N GLN A 551 28.36 27.50 -25.75
CA GLN A 551 28.39 26.70 -26.99
C GLN A 551 26.97 26.38 -27.48
N SER A 552 26.75 26.68 -28.75
CA SER A 552 25.49 27.00 -29.43
C SER A 552 24.64 25.79 -29.86
N GLY A 553 24.60 24.71 -29.08
CA GLY A 553 23.83 23.50 -29.46
C GLY A 553 22.43 23.39 -28.86
N ILE A 554 22.18 24.06 -27.72
CA ILE A 554 20.96 23.84 -26.91
C ILE A 554 19.84 24.85 -27.22
N LEU A 555 20.19 26.02 -27.79
CA LEU A 555 19.21 27.07 -28.08
C LEU A 555 18.29 26.74 -29.26
N ASP A 556 18.75 25.96 -30.24
CA ASP A 556 17.92 25.57 -31.38
C ASP A 556 16.91 24.49 -30.98
N GLN A 557 17.30 23.59 -30.09
CA GLN A 557 16.41 22.58 -29.52
C GLN A 557 15.34 23.22 -28.60
N ALA A 558 15.68 24.33 -27.93
CA ALA A 558 14.72 25.11 -27.16
C ALA A 558 13.73 25.88 -28.05
N LYS A 559 14.15 26.39 -29.21
CA LYS A 559 13.25 27.07 -30.16
C LYS A 559 12.25 26.13 -30.83
N GLU A 560 12.65 24.93 -31.23
CA GLU A 560 11.73 23.92 -31.78
C GLU A 560 10.72 23.43 -30.72
N THR A 561 11.15 23.35 -29.46
CA THR A 561 10.25 23.02 -28.36
C THR A 561 9.26 24.16 -28.08
N MET A 562 9.64 25.43 -28.27
CA MET A 562 8.73 26.56 -28.06
C MET A 562 7.75 26.81 -29.22
N ALA A 563 8.07 26.39 -30.45
CA ALA A 563 7.15 26.50 -31.58
C ALA A 563 5.95 25.53 -31.49
N SER A 564 6.06 24.44 -30.72
CA SER A 564 4.97 23.47 -30.52
C SER A 564 4.04 23.78 -29.32
N VAL A 565 4.24 24.91 -28.63
CA VAL A 565 3.49 25.30 -27.41
C VAL A 565 2.25 26.17 -27.72
N GLY A 566 1.88 26.30 -28.99
CA GLY A 566 0.71 27.09 -29.41
C GLY A 566 -0.65 26.52 -29.01
N GLU A 567 -0.80 25.20 -28.82
CA GLU A 567 -2.10 24.62 -28.47
C GLU A 567 -1.98 23.43 -27.51
N THR A 568 -2.88 23.43 -26.51
CA THR A 568 -3.26 22.34 -25.60
C THR A 568 -2.51 22.21 -24.26
N ALA A 569 -3.32 22.19 -23.19
CA ALA A 569 -2.98 22.28 -21.76
C ALA A 569 -2.31 21.04 -21.12
N ALA A 570 -1.44 20.31 -21.83
CA ALA A 570 -0.83 19.08 -21.31
C ALA A 570 0.55 19.26 -20.63
N SER A 571 1.15 20.46 -20.68
CA SER A 571 2.57 20.66 -20.30
C SER A 571 2.81 21.28 -18.91
N ILE A 572 1.78 21.51 -18.09
CA ILE A 572 1.97 22.01 -16.71
C ILE A 572 2.46 20.90 -15.77
N THR A 573 2.26 19.64 -16.14
CA THR A 573 2.57 18.48 -15.30
C THR A 573 4.07 18.18 -15.22
N SER A 574 4.91 18.56 -16.18
CA SER A 574 6.32 18.11 -16.23
C SER A 574 7.28 18.86 -15.29
N ILE A 575 6.98 20.10 -14.93
CA ILE A 575 7.83 20.89 -14.01
C ILE A 575 7.65 20.42 -12.55
N ALA A 576 6.42 20.04 -12.18
CA ALA A 576 6.10 19.53 -10.85
C ALA A 576 6.76 18.17 -10.56
N THR A 577 6.84 17.29 -11.56
CA THR A 577 7.48 15.97 -11.43
C THR A 577 8.99 16.06 -11.20
N THR A 578 9.63 17.12 -11.71
CA THR A 578 11.09 17.29 -11.62
C THR A 578 11.52 17.77 -10.22
N LEU A 579 10.73 18.65 -9.60
CA LEU A 579 10.93 19.09 -8.21
C LEU A 579 10.62 17.99 -7.19
N ILE A 580 9.57 17.20 -7.43
CA ILE A 580 9.22 16.03 -6.61
C ILE A 580 10.32 14.96 -6.74
N GLY A 581 10.86 14.76 -7.94
CA GLY A 581 11.97 13.84 -8.20
C GLY A 581 13.26 14.20 -7.45
N ALA A 582 13.61 15.48 -7.36
CA ALA A 582 14.79 15.95 -6.64
C ALA A 582 14.67 15.76 -5.11
N VAL A 583 13.49 16.06 -4.56
CA VAL A 583 13.20 15.85 -3.13
C VAL A 583 13.23 14.37 -2.78
N GLN A 584 12.62 13.53 -3.62
CA GLN A 584 12.59 12.09 -3.43
C GLN A 584 13.99 11.48 -3.58
N TRP A 585 14.83 11.98 -4.48
CA TRP A 585 16.23 11.55 -4.61
C TRP A 585 17.04 11.85 -3.33
N CYS A 586 16.93 13.06 -2.76
CA CYS A 586 17.61 13.44 -1.52
C CYS A 586 17.17 12.60 -0.31
N VAL A 587 15.88 12.25 -0.23
CA VAL A 587 15.34 11.36 0.81
C VAL A 587 15.83 9.92 0.63
N THR A 588 15.97 9.46 -0.61
CA THR A 588 16.36 8.06 -0.91
C THR A 588 17.88 7.85 -0.81
N HIS A 589 18.69 8.89 -1.03
CA HIS A 589 20.15 8.83 -1.01
C HIS A 589 20.76 9.48 0.24
N TRP A 590 20.00 9.58 1.33
CA TRP A 590 20.40 10.22 2.59
C TRP A 590 21.71 9.68 3.18
N TRP A 591 22.06 8.42 2.88
CA TRP A 591 23.30 7.76 3.29
C TRP A 591 24.56 8.31 2.61
N LEU A 592 24.43 8.96 1.44
CA LEU A 592 25.56 9.67 0.80
C LEU A 592 25.99 10.92 1.59
N PHE A 593 25.14 11.42 2.48
CA PHE A 593 25.39 12.59 3.33
C PHE A 593 25.82 12.23 4.76
N ALA A 594 26.04 10.94 5.03
CA ALA A 594 26.41 10.43 6.36
C ALA A 594 27.89 10.65 6.74
N ILE A 595 28.72 11.33 5.91
CA ILE A 595 30.16 11.49 6.18
C ILE A 595 30.54 12.85 6.80
N GLY A 596 29.64 13.84 6.94
CA GLY A 596 30.07 15.15 7.42
C GLY A 596 29.02 16.06 8.02
N GLY A 597 28.29 15.62 9.05
CA GLY A 597 27.55 16.52 9.98
C GLY A 597 26.46 17.44 9.40
N GLY A 598 26.18 17.42 8.09
CA GLY A 598 25.29 18.36 7.41
C GLY A 598 23.79 18.07 7.54
N LEU A 599 23.40 16.91 8.06
CA LEU A 599 21.99 16.50 8.11
C LEU A 599 21.14 17.42 8.99
N TRP A 600 21.69 17.99 10.06
CA TRP A 600 20.94 18.89 10.95
C TRP A 600 20.62 20.24 10.30
N VAL A 601 21.56 20.81 9.54
CA VAL A 601 21.40 22.10 8.85
C VAL A 601 20.48 21.94 7.64
N VAL A 602 20.64 20.87 6.85
CA VAL A 602 19.79 20.60 5.68
C VAL A 602 18.35 20.33 6.09
N VAL A 603 18.13 19.59 7.19
CA VAL A 603 16.76 19.36 7.71
C VAL A 603 16.17 20.65 8.29
N LYS A 604 16.93 21.47 9.02
CA LYS A 604 16.44 22.77 9.54
C LYS A 604 16.12 23.76 8.42
N VAL A 605 16.94 23.83 7.37
CA VAL A 605 16.71 24.69 6.20
C VAL A 605 15.55 24.16 5.37
N ALA A 606 15.46 22.84 5.14
CA ALA A 606 14.33 22.25 4.42
C ALA A 606 13.00 22.42 5.16
N LEU A 607 13.00 22.28 6.50
CA LEU A 607 11.81 22.54 7.32
C LEU A 607 11.47 24.03 7.39
N GLY A 608 12.46 24.93 7.43
CA GLY A 608 12.24 26.37 7.36
C GLY A 608 11.71 26.82 6.00
N VAL A 609 12.22 26.25 4.90
CA VAL A 609 11.73 26.51 3.54
C VAL A 609 10.34 25.91 3.35
N LEU A 610 10.06 24.71 3.88
CA LEU A 610 8.71 24.12 3.86
C LEU A 610 7.72 24.94 4.70
N ASP A 611 8.14 25.50 5.83
CA ASP A 611 7.33 26.36 6.69
C ASP A 611 7.07 27.72 6.02
N VAL A 612 8.06 28.33 5.35
CA VAL A 612 7.88 29.56 4.56
C VAL A 612 7.03 29.32 3.32
N VAL A 613 7.23 28.21 2.61
CA VAL A 613 6.42 27.82 1.45
C VAL A 613 5.00 27.45 1.88
N TYR A 614 4.83 26.81 3.05
CA TYR A 614 3.53 26.56 3.65
C TYR A 614 2.85 27.89 3.99
N LYS A 615 3.49 28.78 4.74
CA LYS A 615 2.98 30.13 5.12
C LYS A 615 2.70 31.04 3.91
N PHE A 616 3.47 30.94 2.84
CA PHE A 616 3.27 31.68 1.59
C PHE A 616 2.16 31.06 0.72
N ARG A 617 2.01 29.72 0.70
CA ARG A 617 0.93 29.01 0.00
C ARG A 617 -0.42 29.05 0.73
N THR A 618 -0.39 29.18 2.06
CA THR A 618 -1.60 29.32 2.90
C THR A 618 -1.96 30.78 3.18
N GLY A 619 -1.18 31.74 2.68
CA GLY A 619 -1.49 33.17 2.76
C GLY A 619 -1.33 33.80 4.15
N ILE A 620 -0.61 33.15 5.06
CA ILE A 620 -0.36 33.63 6.44
C ILE A 620 0.59 34.83 6.45
N LEU A 621 1.44 35.02 5.44
CA LEU A 621 2.26 36.22 5.27
C LEU A 621 1.59 37.18 4.28
N THR A 622 1.26 38.39 4.75
CA THR A 622 0.75 39.48 3.91
C THR A 622 1.81 40.57 3.73
N ARG A 623 1.66 41.43 2.71
CA ARG A 623 2.53 42.60 2.48
C ARG A 623 2.50 43.66 3.61
N ALA A 624 1.63 43.48 4.62
CA ALA A 624 1.55 44.36 5.78
C ALA A 624 2.56 43.97 6.88
N ASP A 625 3.15 42.78 6.81
CA ASP A 625 4.17 42.33 7.76
C ASP A 625 5.55 42.59 7.14
N ARG A 626 6.03 43.83 7.28
CA ARG A 626 7.45 44.15 7.14
C ARG A 626 8.20 43.87 8.43
#